data_AF-A0A944TXK5-F1
#
_entry.id   AF-A0A944TXK5-F1
#
_cell.length_a   1.000
_cell.length_b   1.000
_cell.length_c   1.000
_cell.angle_alpha   90.00
_cell.angle_beta   90.00
_cell.angle_gamma   90.00
#
_symmetry.space_group_name_H-M   'P 1'
#
loop_
_entity.id
_entity.type
_entity.pdbx_description
1 polymer ?
#
loop_
_entity_poly.entity_id
_entity_poly.type
_entity_poly.pdbx_seq_one_letter_code
_entity_poly.pdbx_strand_id
1 'polypeptide(L)'
;EFLEKGPNYLQPMVLRDVAEAVEMHESTISRVTTGSLMETPQGTLELKAFFSVSLQLNDDNSSQSSAAVKFKIKQIIENEKPQNPISDDEIVETLKTTGINVARRTVAKYRKIQNIPASFMRKRQSTLAGRL
;
A
#
# COMPACT_ATOMS: atom_id res chain seq x y z
N GLU A 1 0.24 -30.49 15.94
CA GLU A 1 -0.35 -30.23 17.27
C GLU A 1 -1.83 -29.84 17.24
N PHE A 2 -2.26 -28.74 16.61
CA PHE A 2 -3.69 -28.39 16.51
C PHE A 2 -4.58 -29.55 16.01
N LEU A 3 -4.20 -30.21 14.91
CA LEU A 3 -4.98 -31.30 14.31
C LEU A 3 -5.12 -32.53 15.22
N GLU A 4 -4.22 -32.69 16.20
CA GLU A 4 -4.15 -33.86 17.10
C GLU A 4 -4.68 -33.55 18.50
N LYS A 5 -4.43 -32.34 19.00
CA LYS A 5 -4.68 -31.93 20.40
C LYS A 5 -5.84 -30.93 20.54
N GLY A 6 -6.42 -30.47 19.44
CA GLY A 6 -7.62 -29.65 19.43
C GLY A 6 -7.39 -28.13 19.43
N PRO A 7 -8.47 -27.33 19.54
CA PRO A 7 -8.46 -25.88 19.33
C PRO A 7 -7.59 -25.09 20.31
N ASN A 8 -7.32 -25.62 21.51
CA ASN A 8 -6.42 -24.98 22.48
C ASN A 8 -4.95 -24.97 22.03
N TYR A 9 -4.59 -25.73 21.00
CA TYR A 9 -3.24 -25.80 20.43
C TYR A 9 -3.15 -25.08 19.08
N LEU A 10 -4.16 -24.26 18.76
CA LEU A 10 -4.12 -23.41 17.57
C LEU A 10 -3.01 -22.36 17.74
N GLN A 11 -2.01 -22.44 16.87
CA GLN A 11 -0.94 -21.44 16.75
C GLN A 11 -1.20 -20.66 15.46
N PRO A 12 -1.80 -19.46 15.53
CA PRO A 12 -2.07 -18.67 14.35
C PRO A 12 -0.77 -18.32 13.63
N MET A 13 -0.70 -18.55 12.33
CA MET A 13 0.42 -18.13 11.49
C MET A 13 0.21 -16.71 10.99
N VAL A 14 1.30 -16.02 10.67
CA VAL A 14 1.24 -14.68 10.08
C VAL A 14 1.00 -14.81 8.57
N LEU A 15 0.02 -14.08 8.03
CA LEU A 15 -0.30 -14.07 6.59
C LEU A 15 0.93 -13.74 5.71
N ARG A 16 1.77 -12.80 6.16
CA ARG A 16 3.00 -12.42 5.47
C ARG A 16 3.97 -13.59 5.27
N ASP A 17 4.19 -14.39 6.29
CA ASP A 17 5.17 -15.48 6.25
C ASP A 17 4.73 -16.56 5.25
N VAL A 18 3.42 -16.78 5.14
CA VAL A 18 2.83 -17.67 4.13
C VAL A 18 2.88 -17.05 2.73
N ALA A 19 2.62 -15.74 2.63
CA ALA A 19 2.72 -14.99 1.39
C ALA A 19 4.15 -15.04 0.80
N GLU A 20 5.16 -14.90 1.65
CA GLU A 20 6.57 -15.03 1.29
C GLU A 20 6.93 -16.46 0.85
N ALA A 21 6.50 -17.48 1.60
CA ALA A 21 6.78 -18.88 1.28
C ALA A 21 6.14 -19.36 -0.05
N VAL A 22 5.01 -18.76 -0.44
CA VAL A 22 4.27 -19.13 -1.67
C VAL A 22 4.53 -18.12 -2.80
N GLU A 23 5.42 -17.13 -2.60
CA GLU A 23 5.72 -16.05 -3.55
C GLU A 23 4.46 -15.30 -4.06
N MET A 24 3.44 -15.17 -3.20
CA MET A 24 2.19 -14.50 -3.51
C MET A 24 2.01 -13.24 -2.66
N HIS A 25 1.22 -12.28 -3.13
CA HIS A 25 0.84 -11.13 -2.31
C HIS A 25 -0.11 -11.54 -1.19
N GLU A 26 0.07 -10.95 0.00
CA GLU A 26 -0.84 -11.12 1.15
C GLU A 26 -2.30 -10.85 0.78
N SER A 27 -2.56 -9.80 -0.02
CA SER A 27 -3.91 -9.49 -0.50
C SER A 27 -4.54 -10.62 -1.33
N THR A 28 -3.74 -11.43 -2.02
CA THR A 28 -4.22 -12.57 -2.80
C THR A 28 -4.54 -13.75 -1.87
N ILE A 29 -3.67 -14.04 -0.91
CA ILE A 29 -3.91 -15.10 0.09
C ILE A 29 -5.13 -14.76 0.95
N SER A 30 -5.23 -13.53 1.46
CA SER A 30 -6.35 -13.05 2.26
C SER A 30 -7.71 -13.26 1.56
N ARG A 31 -7.77 -12.98 0.25
CA ARG A 31 -8.97 -13.20 -0.56
C ARG A 31 -9.32 -14.68 -0.73
N VAL A 32 -8.32 -15.53 -0.96
CA VAL A 32 -8.51 -16.98 -1.14
C VAL A 32 -8.91 -17.66 0.18
N THR A 33 -8.36 -17.20 1.30
CA THR A 33 -8.68 -17.75 2.63
C THR A 33 -10.05 -17.29 3.14
N THR A 34 -10.58 -16.18 2.62
CA THR A 34 -11.89 -15.66 3.00
C THR A 34 -12.99 -16.50 2.34
N GLY A 35 -13.78 -17.20 3.15
CA GLY A 35 -14.85 -18.09 2.68
C GLY A 35 -14.41 -19.53 2.35
N SER A 36 -13.12 -19.83 2.46
CA SER A 36 -12.61 -21.20 2.35
C SER A 36 -12.73 -21.92 3.69
N LEU A 37 -13.34 -23.10 3.67
CA LEU A 37 -13.52 -23.97 4.81
C LEU A 37 -12.56 -25.15 4.70
N MET A 38 -11.97 -25.55 5.83
CA MET A 38 -11.10 -26.71 5.93
C MET A 38 -11.72 -27.74 6.85
N GLU A 39 -11.86 -28.97 6.35
CA GLU A 39 -12.27 -30.10 7.17
C GLU A 39 -11.08 -30.58 8.00
N THR A 40 -11.28 -30.69 9.32
CA THR A 40 -10.27 -31.18 10.26
C THR A 40 -10.87 -32.30 11.11
N PRO A 41 -10.05 -33.14 11.76
CA PRO A 41 -10.55 -34.18 12.67
C PRO A 41 -11.41 -33.63 13.84
N GLN A 42 -11.32 -32.33 14.11
CA GLN A 42 -12.05 -31.62 15.17
C GLN A 42 -13.29 -30.88 14.64
N GLY A 43 -13.58 -30.98 13.33
CA GLY A 43 -14.69 -30.33 12.66
C GLY A 43 -14.25 -29.41 11.52
N THR A 44 -15.23 -28.75 10.90
CA THR A 44 -15.01 -27.80 9.81
C THR A 44 -14.72 -26.41 10.36
N LEU A 45 -13.60 -25.82 9.95
CA LEU A 45 -13.18 -24.49 10.39
C LEU A 45 -12.91 -23.58 9.20
N GLU A 46 -13.14 -22.28 9.38
CA GLU A 46 -12.68 -21.32 8.39
C GLU A 46 -11.16 -21.34 8.30
N LEU A 47 -10.63 -21.44 7.09
CA LEU A 47 -9.20 -21.43 6.84
C LEU A 47 -8.54 -20.15 7.38
N LYS A 48 -9.31 -19.05 7.41
CA LYS A 48 -8.92 -17.77 8.01
C LYS A 48 -8.59 -17.88 9.51
N ALA A 49 -9.19 -18.79 10.25
CA ALA A 49 -8.94 -18.95 11.70
C ALA A 49 -7.49 -19.37 12.00
N PHE A 50 -6.80 -19.96 11.03
CA PHE A 50 -5.40 -20.37 11.14
C PHE A 50 -4.41 -19.22 10.92
N PHE A 51 -4.90 -18.06 10.47
CA PHE A 51 -4.05 -16.91 10.17
C PHE A 51 -4.37 -15.74 11.08
N SER A 52 -3.34 -15.24 11.76
CA SER A 52 -3.37 -13.94 12.40
C SER A 52 -2.94 -12.86 11.41
N VAL A 53 -3.66 -11.74 11.44
CA VAL A 53 -3.13 -10.51 10.85
C VAL A 53 -1.97 -10.10 11.74
N SER A 54 -0.74 -10.21 11.26
CA SER A 54 0.38 -9.58 11.96
C SER A 54 0.18 -8.07 11.87
N LEU A 55 -0.19 -7.44 12.98
CA LEU A 55 -0.08 -5.99 13.17
C LEU A 55 1.39 -5.53 13.28
N GLN A 56 2.33 -6.22 12.62
CA GLN A 56 3.69 -5.72 12.46
C GLN A 56 3.66 -4.73 11.30
N LEU A 57 3.37 -3.46 11.62
CA LEU A 57 3.99 -2.17 11.22
C LEU A 57 4.73 -2.02 9.88
N ASN A 58 4.61 -2.96 8.95
CA ASN A 58 5.27 -2.99 7.65
C ASN A 58 4.29 -3.27 6.49
N ASP A 59 3.00 -3.54 6.76
CA ASP A 59 1.97 -3.52 5.71
C ASP A 59 0.60 -2.91 6.12
N ASP A 60 0.43 -2.51 7.38
CA ASP A 60 -0.68 -1.65 7.84
C ASP A 60 -0.45 -0.14 7.57
N ASN A 61 0.61 0.13 6.82
CA ASN A 61 0.89 1.40 6.19
C ASN A 61 0.05 1.62 4.92
N SER A 62 -0.76 0.66 4.46
CA SER A 62 -1.55 0.87 3.24
C SER A 62 -2.61 1.97 3.37
N SER A 63 -3.22 2.15 4.55
CA SER A 63 -4.21 3.22 4.78
C SER A 63 -3.58 4.49 5.38
N GLN A 64 -2.74 4.35 6.41
CA GLN A 64 -2.01 5.47 7.02
C GLN A 64 -0.90 5.99 6.11
N SER A 65 -0.08 5.13 5.50
CA SER A 65 0.93 5.57 4.53
C SER A 65 0.37 5.92 3.18
N SER A 66 -0.78 5.40 2.71
CA SER A 66 -1.38 6.02 1.51
C SER A 66 -1.86 7.44 1.80
N ALA A 67 -2.42 7.72 2.99
CA ALA A 67 -2.74 9.07 3.41
C ALA A 67 -1.49 9.94 3.59
N ALA A 68 -0.44 9.43 4.24
CA ALA A 68 0.82 10.14 4.45
C ALA A 68 1.58 10.39 3.13
N VAL A 69 1.60 9.42 2.20
CA VAL A 69 2.19 9.57 0.86
C VAL A 69 1.39 10.58 0.05
N LYS A 70 0.05 10.52 0.06
CA LYS A 70 -0.81 11.55 -0.55
C LYS A 70 -0.53 12.94 0.02
N PHE A 71 -0.37 13.05 1.33
CA PHE A 71 -0.05 14.31 2.00
C PHE A 71 1.34 14.82 1.60
N LYS A 72 2.35 13.96 1.58
CA LYS A 72 3.72 14.29 1.14
C LYS A 72 3.78 14.71 -0.32
N ILE A 73 3.11 13.99 -1.22
CA ILE A 73 3.00 14.38 -2.65
C ILE A 73 2.39 15.77 -2.75
N LYS A 74 1.30 16.03 -2.03
CA LYS A 74 0.66 17.36 -2.01
C LYS A 74 1.61 18.44 -1.52
N GLN A 75 2.33 18.21 -0.42
CA GLN A 75 3.30 19.15 0.14
C GLN A 75 4.48 19.42 -0.80
N ILE A 76 4.99 18.40 -1.49
CA ILE A 76 6.06 18.57 -2.49
C ILE A 76 5.56 19.48 -3.63
N ILE A 77 4.34 19.25 -4.12
CA ILE A 77 3.75 20.02 -5.21
C ILE A 77 3.36 21.44 -4.74
N GLU A 78 2.85 21.62 -3.52
CA GLU A 78 2.50 22.94 -2.96
C GLU A 78 3.73 23.84 -2.79
N ASN A 79 4.89 23.25 -2.49
CA ASN A 79 6.17 23.96 -2.35
C ASN A 79 6.94 24.06 -3.68
N GLU A 80 6.39 23.60 -4.80
CA GLU A 80 7.08 23.65 -6.08
C GLU A 80 7.17 25.08 -6.64
N LYS A 81 8.25 25.38 -7.37
CA LYS A 81 8.37 26.67 -8.05
C LYS A 81 7.47 26.67 -9.29
N PRO A 82 6.56 27.67 -9.47
CA PRO A 82 5.67 27.71 -10.64
C PRO A 82 6.39 27.69 -12.00
N GLN A 83 7.62 28.20 -12.05
CA GLN A 83 8.44 28.23 -13.26
C GLN A 83 9.05 26.87 -13.61
N ASN A 84 9.21 25.97 -12.62
CA ASN A 84 9.77 24.64 -12.81
C ASN A 84 8.97 23.59 -12.01
N PRO A 85 7.79 23.17 -12.51
CA PRO A 85 6.97 22.19 -11.82
C PRO A 85 7.62 20.82 -11.82
N ILE A 86 7.50 20.12 -10.69
CA ILE A 86 8.18 18.85 -10.42
C ILE A 86 7.46 17.72 -11.16
N SER A 87 8.22 16.88 -11.85
CA SER A 87 7.70 15.71 -12.57
C SER A 87 7.29 14.58 -11.62
N ASP A 88 6.42 13.68 -12.10
CA ASP A 88 6.03 12.50 -11.32
C ASP A 88 7.25 11.60 -11.00
N ASP A 89 8.32 11.65 -11.80
CA ASP A 89 9.56 10.90 -11.59
C ASP A 89 10.46 11.52 -10.49
N GLU A 90 10.58 12.84 -10.47
CA GLU A 90 11.31 13.56 -9.40
C GLU A 90 10.61 13.42 -8.04
N ILE A 91 9.27 13.37 -8.03
CA ILE A 91 8.50 13.09 -6.80
C ILE A 91 8.85 11.69 -6.26
N VAL A 92 9.01 10.70 -7.15
CA VAL A 92 9.44 9.34 -6.75
C VAL A 92 10.83 9.36 -6.13
N GLU A 93 11.79 10.05 -6.75
CA GLU A 93 13.16 10.16 -6.21
C GLU A 93 13.19 10.88 -4.84
N THR A 94 12.42 11.96 -4.71
CA THR A 94 12.31 12.71 -3.45
C THR A 94 11.73 11.83 -2.34
N LEU A 95 10.67 11.07 -2.65
CA LEU A 95 10.07 10.14 -1.70
C LEU A 95 11.02 8.99 -1.34
N LYS A 96 11.77 8.47 -2.32
CA LYS A 96 12.78 7.43 -2.10
C LYS A 96 13.88 7.89 -1.13
N THR A 97 14.30 9.16 -1.24
CA THR A 97 15.27 9.77 -0.30
C THR A 97 14.73 9.84 1.13
N THR A 98 13.42 10.00 1.30
CA THR A 98 12.75 9.94 2.62
C THR A 98 12.43 8.52 3.11
N GLY A 99 12.95 7.48 2.43
CA GLY A 99 12.71 6.08 2.77
C GLY A 99 11.39 5.52 2.25
N ILE A 100 10.67 6.27 1.41
CA ILE A 100 9.38 5.88 0.84
C ILE A 100 9.60 5.39 -0.59
N ASN A 101 9.56 4.08 -0.80
CA ASN A 101 9.64 3.50 -2.13
C ASN A 101 8.26 3.43 -2.79
N VAL A 102 8.01 4.25 -3.80
CA VAL A 102 6.75 4.28 -4.55
C VAL A 102 6.99 4.29 -6.06
N ALA A 103 6.14 3.58 -6.80
CA ALA A 103 6.20 3.60 -8.26
C ALA A 103 5.61 4.89 -8.83
N ARG A 104 6.16 5.36 -9.97
CA ARG A 104 5.65 6.51 -10.74
C ARG A 104 4.15 6.43 -11.02
N ARG A 105 3.65 5.24 -11.40
CA ARG A 105 2.21 5.01 -11.66
C ARG A 105 1.35 5.28 -10.42
N THR A 106 1.86 4.98 -9.24
CA THR A 106 1.17 5.21 -7.95
C THR A 106 1.12 6.70 -7.63
N VAL A 107 2.22 7.44 -7.85
CA VAL A 107 2.25 8.91 -7.72
C VAL A 107 1.23 9.55 -8.66
N ALA A 108 1.23 9.16 -9.94
CA ALA A 108 0.28 9.68 -10.92
C ALA A 108 -1.18 9.37 -10.54
N LYS A 109 -1.46 8.17 -10.01
CA LYS A 109 -2.79 7.79 -9.50
C LYS A 109 -3.22 8.69 -8.33
N TYR A 110 -2.35 8.89 -7.34
CA TYR A 110 -2.67 9.72 -6.17
C TYR A 110 -2.83 11.20 -6.51
N ARG A 111 -2.00 11.71 -7.42
CA ARG A 111 -2.12 13.06 -7.96
C ARG A 111 -3.49 13.29 -8.62
N LYS A 112 -3.95 12.33 -9.43
CA LYS A 112 -5.28 12.37 -10.05
C LYS A 112 -6.41 12.37 -9.02
N ILE A 113 -6.31 11.53 -7.98
CA ILE A 113 -7.32 11.47 -6.91
C ILE A 113 -7.41 12.80 -6.15
N GLN A 114 -6.30 13.54 -6.04
CA GLN A 114 -6.27 14.87 -5.42
C GLN A 114 -6.59 16.02 -6.38
N ASN A 115 -7.05 15.73 -7.61
CA ASN A 115 -7.33 16.72 -8.65
C ASN A 115 -6.13 17.61 -9.03
N ILE A 116 -4.90 17.11 -8.82
CA ILE A 116 -3.70 17.87 -9.17
C ILE A 116 -3.34 17.57 -10.64
N PRO A 117 -3.21 18.59 -11.51
CA PRO A 117 -2.86 18.41 -12.92
C PRO A 117 -1.40 17.94 -13.09
N ALA A 118 -1.07 17.38 -14.26
CA ALA A 118 0.28 16.90 -14.55
C ALA A 118 1.28 18.06 -14.63
N SER A 119 2.57 17.78 -14.42
CA SER A 119 3.63 18.81 -14.42
C SER A 119 3.59 19.69 -15.69
N PHE A 120 3.39 19.08 -16.87
CA PHE A 120 3.23 19.82 -18.13
C PHE A 120 2.04 20.80 -18.12
N MET A 121 0.90 20.39 -17.56
CA MET A 121 -0.27 21.27 -17.44
C MET A 121 -0.05 22.38 -16.42
N ARG A 122 0.64 22.09 -15.30
CA ARG A 122 1.03 23.09 -14.29
C ARG A 122 1.99 24.13 -14.87
N LYS A 123 2.93 23.69 -15.71
CA LYS A 123 3.85 24.57 -16.46
C LYS A 123 3.08 25.52 -17.38
N ARG A 124 2.11 24.97 -18.15
CA ARG A 124 1.28 25.78 -19.05
C ARG A 124 0.42 26.80 -18.29
N GLN A 125 -0.15 26.40 -17.15
CA GLN A 125 -0.93 27.30 -16.29
C GLN A 125 -0.09 28.42 -15.71
N SER A 126 1.15 28.17 -15.29
CA SER A 126 2.03 29.23 -14.77
C SER A 126 2.43 30.24 -15.84
N THR A 127 2.62 29.80 -17.09
CA THR A 127 2.87 30.71 -18.22
C THR A 127 1.65 31.57 -18.55
N LEU A 128 0.45 30.97 -18.54
CA LEU A 128 -0.81 31.68 -18.79
C LEU A 128 -1.20 32.66 -17.68
N ALA A 129 -0.83 32.37 -16.42
CA ALA A 129 -1.15 33.19 -15.26
C ALA A 129 -0.22 34.41 -15.07
N GLY A 130 0.68 34.69 -16.01
CA GLY A 130 1.50 35.92 -16.00
C GLY A 130 2.49 36.04 -14.83
N ARG A 131 2.84 34.95 -14.14
CA ARG A 131 3.83 34.92 -13.04
C ARG A 131 5.29 34.87 -13.54
N LEU A 132 5.59 35.66 -14.56
CA LEU A 132 6.97 35.93 -14.99
C LEU A 132 7.62 36.95 -14.06
#